data_AF-A0A1A8P9A7-F1
#
_entry.id   AF-A0A1A8P9A7-F1
#
_cell.length_a   1.000
_cell.length_b   1.000
_cell.length_c   1.000
_cell.angle_alpha   90.00
_cell.angle_beta   90.00
_cell.angle_gamma   90.00
#
_symmetry.space_group_name_H-M   'P 1'
#
loop_
_entity.id
_entity.type
_entity.pdbx_description
1 polymer ?
#
loop_
_entity_poly.entity_id
_entity_poly.type
_entity_poly.pdbx_seq_one_letter_code
_entity_poly.pdbx_strand_id
1 'polypeptide(L)' 'QKTLYGKPNWDNEFTNIASKHPGTKVGVFLCGPPQLGKSLEKQCLSHTEGDVKFIFNKENF' A
#
# COMPACT_ATOMS: atom_id res chain seq x y z
N GLN A 1 -2.30 -23.87 -3.30
CA GLN A 1 -1.02 -23.17 -3.04
C GLN A 1 -1.27 -21.67 -3.14
N LYS A 2 -0.90 -20.86 -2.14
CA LYS A 2 -1.10 -19.39 -2.12
C LYS A 2 0.17 -18.57 -2.34
N THR A 3 1.33 -19.24 -2.36
CA THR A 3 2.63 -18.57 -2.56
C THR A 3 2.82 -18.26 -4.03
N LEU A 4 3.03 -16.97 -4.33
CA LEU A 4 3.41 -16.45 -5.63
C LEU A 4 4.89 -16.06 -5.60
N TYR A 5 5.59 -16.24 -6.72
CA TYR A 5 7.01 -15.91 -6.86
C TYR A 5 7.17 -14.57 -7.58
N GLY A 6 8.14 -13.76 -7.15
CA GLY A 6 8.41 -12.44 -7.71
C GLY A 6 8.01 -11.30 -6.77
N LYS A 7 7.96 -10.08 -7.30
CA LYS A 7 7.49 -8.89 -6.58
C LYS A 7 6.01 -8.67 -6.83
N PRO A 8 5.24 -8.17 -5.84
CA PRO A 8 3.85 -7.79 -6.06
C PRO A 8 3.77 -6.60 -7.03
N ASN A 9 2.62 -6.49 -7.70
CA ASN A 9 2.27 -5.30 -8.47
C ASN A 9 1.51 -4.34 -7.53
N TRP A 10 2.20 -3.33 -7.02
CA TRP A 10 1.61 -2.41 -6.04
C TRP A 10 0.38 -1.65 -6.56
N ASP A 11 0.34 -1.28 -7.84
CA ASP A 11 -0.82 -0.58 -8.40
C ASP A 11 -2.08 -1.47 -8.33
N ASN A 12 -1.94 -2.75 -8.66
CA ASN A 12 -3.03 -3.71 -8.55
C ASN A 12 -3.44 -3.96 -7.09
N GLU A 13 -2.48 -4.11 -6.18
CA GLU A 13 -2.78 -4.35 -4.77
C GLU A 13 -3.54 -3.16 -4.15
N PHE A 14 -3.07 -1.92 -4.37
CA PHE A 14 -3.73 -0.73 -3.83
C PHE A 14 -5.12 -0.51 -4.44
N THR A 15 -5.27 -0.68 -5.76
CA THR A 15 -6.58 -0.59 -6.45
C THR A 15 -7.57 -1.60 -5.87
N ASN A 16 -7.12 -2.85 -5.67
CA ASN A 16 -7.95 -3.90 -5.09
C ASN A 16 -8.37 -3.57 -3.66
N ILE A 17 -7.47 -3.03 -2.83
CA ILE A 17 -7.79 -2.61 -1.46
C ILE A 17 -8.78 -1.45 -1.48
N ALA A 18 -8.54 -0.41 -2.30
CA ALA A 18 -9.42 0.75 -2.44
C ALA A 18 -10.85 0.33 -2.82
N SER A 19 -10.99 -0.58 -3.79
CA SER A 19 -12.30 -1.07 -4.25
C SER A 19 -13.09 -1.82 -3.17
N LYS A 20 -12.39 -2.47 -2.24
CA LYS A 20 -13.01 -3.28 -1.17
C LYS A 20 -13.34 -2.48 0.08
N HIS A 21 -12.75 -1.31 0.25
CA HIS A 21 -12.86 -0.51 1.47
C HIS A 21 -13.21 0.96 1.20
N PRO A 22 -14.32 1.26 0.50
CA PRO A 22 -14.72 2.64 0.23
C PRO A 22 -15.02 3.39 1.54
N GLY A 23 -14.67 4.68 1.61
CA GLY A 23 -14.97 5.53 2.77
C GLY A 23 -14.04 5.35 3.97
N THR A 24 -12.94 4.60 3.81
CA THR A 24 -12.09 4.21 4.94
C THR A 24 -10.67 4.78 4.87
N LYS A 25 -10.02 4.85 6.03
CA LYS A 25 -8.59 5.15 6.15
C LYS A 25 -7.84 3.83 6.31
N VAL A 26 -6.92 3.54 5.39
CA VAL A 26 -6.12 2.32 5.38
C VAL A 26 -4.68 2.66 5.79
N GLY A 27 -4.22 2.09 6.90
CA GLY A 27 -2.82 2.20 7.32
C GLY A 27 -1.94 1.22 6.55
N VAL A 28 -0.82 1.71 5.99
CA VAL A 28 0.20 0.90 5.31
C VAL A 28 1.49 0.99 6.12
N PHE A 29 2.02 -0.15 6.53
CA PHE A 29 3.17 -0.23 7.43
C PHE A 29 4.32 -0.97 6.75
N LEU A 30 5.56 -0.52 7.00
CA LEU A 30 6.76 -1.17 6.51
C LEU A 30 7.87 -1.19 7.57
N CYS A 31 8.43 -2.38 7.77
CA CYS A 31 9.75 -2.60 8.39
C CYS A 31 10.64 -3.34 7.37
N GLY A 32 11.54 -2.61 6.70
CA GLY A 32 12.34 -3.18 5.61
C GLY A 32 13.16 -2.15 4.83
N PRO A 33 13.66 -2.53 3.63
CA PRO A 33 14.58 -1.69 2.86
C PRO A 33 14.01 -0.29 2.56
N PRO A 34 14.81 0.79 2.69
CA PRO A 34 14.34 2.16 2.45
C PRO A 34 13.77 2.39 1.04
N GLN A 35 14.30 1.69 0.03
CA GLN A 35 13.82 1.80 -1.34
C GLN A 35 12.38 1.29 -1.48
N LEU A 36 12.04 0.21 -0.77
CA LEU A 36 10.67 -0.31 -0.73
C LEU A 36 9.74 0.69 -0.01
N GLY A 37 10.23 1.34 1.04
CA GLY A 37 9.48 2.39 1.74
C GLY A 37 9.09 3.54 0.81
N LYS A 38 10.03 4.04 0.02
CA LYS A 38 9.76 5.10 -0.98
C LYS A 38 8.74 4.65 -2.03
N SER A 39 8.80 3.39 -2.47
CA SER A 39 7.82 2.85 -3.41
C SER A 39 6.42 2.80 -2.80
N LEU A 40 6.28 2.32 -1.56
CA LEU A 40 4.98 2.23 -0.88
C LEU A 40 4.42 3.61 -0.51
N GLU A 41 5.26 4.56 -0.11
CA GLU A 41 4.86 5.94 0.14
C GLU A 41 4.27 6.58 -1.12
N LYS A 42 4.95 6.44 -2.27
CA LYS A 42 4.43 6.91 -3.56
C LYS A 42 3.09 6.29 -3.90
N GLN A 43 2.94 4.98 -3.66
CA GLN A 43 1.69 4.26 -3.92
C GLN A 43 0.55 4.75 -3.02
N CYS A 44 0.81 4.98 -1.73
CA CYS A 44 -0.19 5.56 -0.82
C CYS A 44 -0.66 6.94 -1.30
N LEU A 45 0.25 7.78 -1.79
CA LEU A 45 -0.10 9.10 -2.31
C LEU A 45 -0.91 9.02 -3.61
N SER A 46 -0.51 8.16 -4.55
CA SER A 46 -1.18 8.01 -5.84
C SER A 46 -2.55 7.35 -5.77
N HIS A 47 -2.78 6.47 -4.78
CA HIS A 47 -4.07 5.75 -4.63
C HIS A 47 -4.96 6.33 -3.53
N THR A 48 -4.56 7.45 -2.91
CA THR A 48 -5.44 8.24 -2.07
C THR A 48 -6.31 9.12 -2.97
N GLU A 49 -7.47 8.59 -3.36
CA GLU A 49 -8.44 9.28 -4.21
C GLU A 49 -9.87 9.05 -3.70
N GLY A 50 -10.70 10.09 -3.80
CA GLY A 50 -12.10 10.04 -3.38
C GLY A 50 -12.28 9.69 -1.90
N ASP A 51 -12.99 8.59 -1.65
CA ASP A 51 -13.45 8.17 -0.32
C ASP A 51 -12.45 7.30 0.46
N VAL A 52 -11.38 6.80 -0.17
CA VAL A 52 -10.35 6.01 0.52
C VAL A 52 -9.07 6.82 0.71
N LYS A 53 -8.46 6.69 1.89
CA LYS A 53 -7.19 7.35 2.21
C LYS A 53 -6.16 6.37 2.70
N PHE A 54 -5.06 6.24 1.97
CA PHE A 54 -3.92 5.43 2.40
C PHE A 54 -2.94 6.28 3.23
N ILE A 55 -2.53 5.76 4.37
CA ILE A 55 -1.63 6.44 5.30
C ILE A 55 -0.39 5.58 5.49
N PHE A 56 0.74 6.02 4.93
CA PHE A 56 2.01 5.32 5.06
C PHE A 56 2.65 5.62 6.42
N ASN A 57 3.05 4.56 7.12
CA ASN A 57 3.77 4.62 8.38
C ASN A 57 5.06 3.78 8.23
N LYS A 58 6.21 4.48 8.24
CA LYS A 58 7.50 3.79 8.31
C LYS A 58 7.76 3.42 9.77
N GLU A 59 7.97 2.14 10.02
CA GLU A 59 8.28 1.63 11.36
C GLU A 59 9.73 1.16 11.40
N ASN A 60 10.41 1.47 12.52
CA ASN A 60 11.76 0.97 12.81
C ASN A 60 11.64 0.05 14.04
N PHE A 61 11.16 -1.17 13.82
CA PHE A 61 11.10 -2.22 14.84
C PHE A 61 12.41 -3.00 14.95
#